data_AF-A0ABD1VKC8-F1
#
_entry.id   AF-A0ABD1VKC8-F1
#
_cell.length_a   1.000
_cell.length_b   1.000
_cell.length_c   1.000
_cell.angle_alpha   90.00
_cell.angle_beta   90.00
_cell.angle_gamma   90.00
#
_symmetry.space_group_name_H-M   'P 1'
#
loop_
_entity.id
_entity.type
_entity.pdbx_description
1 polymer ?
#
loop_
_entity_poly.entity_id
_entity_poly.type
_entity_poly.pdbx_seq_one_letter_code
_entity_poly.pdbx_strand_id
1 'polypeptide(L)'
;MLSGLMNFLRACFRPKADGHVHTGSDASGRQDGLLWYKDTGHHSNGEYSMAVVQANNLLEDQSQLESGCLSSYDSGPYGTFVGIYDGHGGPETSRFINEHLFRHLKRFTSEHQSMSVEVIRKAFQATEDGFFSLVSKQWPMKPQIAAVGSCCLVGVICGGTLYIANLGDSRAVLGRLVKATGEVLSIRLSAEHNASIESVRQELHSLHPDDSQIVVLKHNVWRVKGLIQISRSIGDVYLKKAEFNREPLYAKFRLREPFKRPILSSEPSISVHQLLPHDQFIIFASDGLWEHLTDQEAVDLVQNHPRNGSARRLVKTALQEAAKKREMRYSDLKKIDRGVRRHFHDDITVIVVFLDSHLVSRASTVRSPNVSVKGAGVNLPHNTLAPCTTPTEAGTT
;
A
#
# COMPACT_ATOMS: atom_id res chain seq x y z
N MET A 1 37.83 25.77 66.34
CA MET A 1 38.38 24.76 65.42
C MET A 1 37.22 24.31 64.55
N LEU A 2 37.17 24.85 63.31
CA LEU A 2 37.45 24.10 62.07
C LEU A 2 36.33 23.07 61.82
N SER A 3 35.49 23.12 60.79
CA SER A 3 35.41 23.85 59.51
C SER A 3 34.07 23.39 58.89
N GLY A 4 33.23 24.17 58.22
CA GLY A 4 33.54 25.33 57.40
C GLY A 4 34.02 24.94 56.01
N LEU A 5 33.23 24.19 55.22
CA LEU A 5 33.12 24.24 53.75
C LEU A 5 32.31 23.03 53.25
N MET A 6 31.05 23.21 52.83
CA MET A 6 30.41 22.33 51.83
C MET A 6 29.16 22.97 51.21
N ASN A 7 29.29 24.24 50.86
CA ASN A 7 28.50 24.88 49.81
C ASN A 7 29.45 25.77 49.00
N PHE A 8 29.32 25.71 47.67
CA PHE A 8 30.06 26.40 46.60
C PHE A 8 31.20 25.63 45.86
N LEU A 9 30.82 25.17 44.65
CA LEU A 9 31.54 25.19 43.36
C LEU A 9 32.49 24.04 42.95
N ARG A 10 31.91 23.07 42.21
CA ARG A 10 32.37 22.57 40.88
C ARG A 10 31.21 21.72 40.34
N ALA A 11 30.41 22.10 39.34
CA ALA A 11 30.76 22.67 38.03
C ALA A 11 31.97 21.96 37.41
N CYS A 12 31.72 20.70 37.01
CA CYS A 12 32.34 19.92 35.93
C CYS A 12 32.06 18.45 36.24
N PHE A 13 31.17 17.82 35.47
CA PHE A 13 31.04 16.38 35.16
C PHE A 13 29.56 16.03 34.92
N ARG A 14 29.09 16.20 33.68
CA ARG A 14 28.07 15.33 33.06
C ARG A 14 28.82 14.19 32.39
N PRO A 15 28.40 12.93 32.64
CA PRO A 15 28.03 12.06 31.53
C PRO A 15 26.78 11.24 31.94
N LYS A 16 25.96 10.65 31.09
CA LYS A 16 25.70 10.57 29.65
C LYS A 16 24.30 9.91 29.59
N ALA A 17 23.51 10.17 28.55
CA ALA A 17 22.28 9.43 28.33
C ALA A 17 22.55 7.92 28.38
N ASP A 18 21.69 7.18 29.07
CA ASP A 18 21.68 5.72 29.00
C ASP A 18 21.46 5.33 27.54
N GLY A 19 22.56 4.95 26.90
CA GLY A 19 22.56 4.31 25.61
C GLY A 19 21.97 2.92 25.78
N HIS A 20 20.67 2.79 25.53
CA HIS A 20 20.14 1.50 25.10
C HIS A 20 20.83 1.16 23.78
N VAL A 21 21.74 0.20 23.87
CA VAL A 21 22.39 -0.45 22.74
C VAL A 21 21.27 -1.02 21.87
N HIS A 22 20.96 -0.34 20.76
CA HIS A 22 20.06 -0.84 19.72
C HIS A 22 20.71 -2.05 19.07
N THR A 23 20.47 -3.22 19.64
CA THR A 23 20.82 -4.51 19.06
C THR A 23 19.88 -4.78 17.88
N GLY A 24 20.32 -4.46 16.66
CA GLY A 24 20.06 -5.14 15.36
C GLY A 24 18.65 -5.55 14.90
N SER A 25 17.59 -5.47 15.72
CA SER A 25 16.28 -6.08 15.48
C SER A 25 15.23 -5.09 14.97
N ASP A 26 15.40 -3.78 15.20
CA ASP A 26 14.37 -2.77 14.85
C ASP A 26 14.48 -2.25 13.40
N ALA A 27 15.55 -2.61 12.68
CA ALA A 27 15.74 -2.20 11.29
C ALA A 27 14.68 -2.83 10.37
N SER A 28 14.34 -4.10 10.60
CA SER A 28 13.44 -4.92 9.77
C SER A 28 11.98 -4.97 10.24
N GLY A 29 11.61 -4.18 11.25
CA GLY A 29 10.28 -4.25 11.89
C GLY A 29 10.14 -5.42 12.86
N ARG A 30 8.96 -5.54 13.47
CA ARG A 30 8.59 -6.51 14.50
C ARG A 30 7.35 -7.28 14.07
N GLN A 31 7.15 -8.46 14.65
CA GLN A 31 6.02 -9.32 14.33
C GLN A 31 5.29 -9.78 15.62
N ASP A 32 3.96 -9.71 15.62
CA ASP A 32 3.04 -10.24 16.64
C ASP A 32 1.96 -11.07 15.94
N GLY A 33 2.17 -12.39 15.89
CA GLY A 33 1.29 -13.31 15.17
C GLY A 33 1.21 -12.98 13.67
N LEU A 34 0.00 -12.61 13.23
CA LEU A 34 -0.31 -12.22 11.85
C LEU A 34 -0.05 -10.74 11.54
N LEU A 35 0.36 -9.95 12.53
CA LEU A 35 0.69 -8.53 12.38
C LEU A 35 2.20 -8.36 12.29
N TRP A 36 2.67 -7.73 11.23
CA TRP A 36 4.00 -7.13 11.15
C TRP A 36 3.89 -5.61 11.28
N TYR A 37 4.85 -4.98 11.96
CA TYR A 37 4.84 -3.53 12.13
C TYR A 37 6.24 -2.95 12.35
N LYS A 38 6.41 -1.70 11.94
CA LYS A 38 7.52 -0.82 12.28
C LYS A 38 6.96 0.44 12.92
N ASP A 39 7.05 0.51 14.23
CA ASP A 39 6.43 1.60 15.01
C ASP A 39 7.04 2.97 14.65
N THR A 40 8.33 3.02 14.36
CA THR A 40 9.01 4.24 13.88
C THR A 40 10.18 3.91 12.94
N GLY A 41 10.42 4.81 11.99
CA GLY A 41 11.58 4.88 11.13
C GLY A 41 11.76 6.30 10.60
N HIS A 42 12.92 6.60 10.02
CA HIS A 42 13.22 7.91 9.45
C HIS A 42 13.30 7.81 7.93
N HIS A 43 12.87 8.86 7.24
CA HIS A 43 13.02 9.04 5.80
C HIS A 43 13.51 10.47 5.52
N SER A 44 13.74 10.82 4.25
CA SER A 44 14.38 12.08 3.84
C SER A 44 13.63 13.33 4.30
N ASN A 45 12.35 13.21 4.63
CA ASN A 45 11.48 14.34 4.96
C ASN A 45 10.83 14.23 6.35
N GLY A 46 11.23 13.28 7.20
CA GLY A 46 10.65 13.12 8.52
C GLY A 46 10.69 11.69 9.06
N GLU A 47 9.63 11.31 9.75
CA GLU A 47 9.45 9.99 10.36
C GLU A 47 8.34 9.21 9.66
N TYR A 48 8.32 7.89 9.79
CA TYR A 48 7.21 7.08 9.32
C TYR A 48 6.86 5.98 10.32
N SER A 49 5.63 5.47 10.22
CA SER A 49 5.15 4.28 10.89
C SER A 49 4.51 3.35 9.85
N MET A 50 4.66 2.04 10.00
CA MET A 50 4.17 1.06 9.03
C MET A 50 3.62 -0.18 9.72
N ALA A 51 2.53 -0.74 9.20
CA ALA A 51 1.94 -1.97 9.72
C ALA A 51 1.22 -2.75 8.62
N VAL A 52 1.27 -4.08 8.72
CA VAL A 52 0.60 -5.02 7.81
C VAL A 52 0.00 -6.15 8.65
N VAL A 53 -1.28 -6.44 8.50
CA VAL A 53 -1.92 -7.62 9.13
C VAL A 53 -2.53 -8.52 8.07
N GLN A 54 -2.22 -9.81 8.19
CA GLN A 54 -2.73 -10.85 7.30
C GLN A 54 -4.13 -11.33 7.73
N ALA A 55 -5.04 -11.41 6.76
CA ALA A 55 -6.33 -12.07 6.82
C ALA A 55 -6.42 -13.26 5.86
N ASN A 56 -5.90 -13.12 4.64
CA ASN A 56 -5.94 -14.15 3.60
C ASN A 56 -5.01 -15.33 3.93
N ASN A 57 -5.24 -16.50 3.34
CA ASN A 57 -4.39 -17.68 3.58
C ASN A 57 -2.93 -17.42 3.18
N LEU A 58 -2.74 -16.73 2.07
CA LEU A 58 -1.49 -16.08 1.69
C LEU A 58 -1.68 -14.58 1.87
N LEU A 59 -0.69 -13.88 2.44
CA LEU A 59 -0.73 -12.41 2.45
C LEU A 59 -0.58 -11.92 1.01
N GLU A 60 -1.62 -11.30 0.48
CA GLU A 60 -1.65 -10.79 -0.90
C GLU A 60 -1.16 -9.34 -0.94
N ASP A 61 -1.43 -8.56 0.11
CA ASP A 61 -0.87 -7.23 0.32
C ASP A 61 0.67 -7.24 0.34
N GLN A 62 1.26 -6.26 -0.34
CA GLN A 62 2.68 -5.92 -0.26
C GLN A 62 2.83 -4.42 -0.05
N SER A 63 3.95 -4.00 0.52
CA SER A 63 4.22 -2.57 0.72
C SER A 63 5.69 -2.28 0.84
N GLN A 64 6.07 -1.04 0.55
CA GLN A 64 7.45 -0.59 0.66
C GLN A 64 7.57 0.90 0.91
N LEU A 65 8.65 1.27 1.58
CA LEU A 65 9.13 2.63 1.72
C LEU A 65 10.62 2.65 1.34
N GLU A 66 10.95 3.48 0.36
CA GLU A 66 12.29 3.68 -0.15
C GLU A 66 12.62 5.17 0.00
N SER A 67 13.71 5.53 0.65
CA SER A 67 14.12 6.92 0.84
C SER A 67 15.60 7.08 0.51
N GLY A 68 15.98 8.21 -0.06
CA GLY A 68 17.34 8.46 -0.54
C GLY A 68 17.35 8.80 -2.03
N CYS A 69 18.35 8.31 -2.77
CA CYS A 69 18.48 8.63 -4.18
C CYS A 69 17.41 7.90 -5.03
N LEU A 70 16.56 8.70 -5.68
CA LEU A 70 15.49 8.25 -6.59
C LEU A 70 15.99 8.01 -8.02
N SER A 71 17.30 8.02 -8.25
CA SER A 71 17.94 7.76 -9.55
C SER A 71 18.91 6.59 -9.44
N SER A 72 19.09 5.86 -10.54
CA SER A 72 20.11 4.82 -10.66
C SER A 72 21.54 5.35 -10.55
N TYR A 73 21.75 6.66 -10.72
CA TYR A 73 23.03 7.34 -10.53
C TYR A 73 23.04 8.15 -9.22
N ASP A 74 24.19 8.22 -8.56
CA ASP A 74 24.36 8.90 -7.24
C ASP A 74 24.13 10.42 -7.25
N SER A 75 23.98 11.02 -8.45
CA SER A 75 23.75 12.44 -8.67
C SER A 75 22.28 12.83 -8.92
N GLY A 76 21.34 11.87 -8.88
CA GLY A 76 19.94 12.19 -9.14
C GLY A 76 19.17 12.77 -7.96
N PRO A 77 17.87 13.06 -8.15
CA PRO A 77 17.05 13.65 -7.11
C PRO A 77 16.91 12.73 -5.90
N TYR A 78 16.84 13.34 -4.71
CA TYR A 78 16.61 12.66 -3.45
C TYR A 78 15.16 12.82 -3.01
N GLY A 79 14.62 11.81 -2.33
CA GLY A 79 13.26 11.86 -1.84
C GLY A 79 12.81 10.56 -1.20
N THR A 80 11.49 10.41 -1.07
CA THR A 80 10.85 9.23 -0.49
C THR A 80 9.80 8.69 -1.45
N PHE A 81 9.90 7.40 -1.76
CA PHE A 81 8.91 6.60 -2.46
C PHE A 81 8.16 5.72 -1.44
N VAL A 82 6.84 5.64 -1.58
CA VAL A 82 5.95 4.83 -0.76
C VAL A 82 5.08 4.02 -1.70
N GLY A 83 4.91 2.73 -1.43
CA GLY A 83 4.07 1.84 -2.22
C GLY A 83 3.17 0.96 -1.34
N ILE A 84 1.89 0.89 -1.69
CA ILE A 84 0.91 -0.07 -1.18
C ILE A 84 0.39 -0.86 -2.39
N TYR A 85 0.49 -2.18 -2.33
CA TYR A 85 0.12 -3.08 -3.42
C TYR A 85 -0.81 -4.13 -2.88
N ASP A 86 -2.10 -3.87 -3.04
CA ASP A 86 -3.16 -4.75 -2.57
C ASP A 86 -3.41 -5.80 -3.65
N GLY A 87 -3.04 -7.04 -3.33
CA GLY A 87 -3.02 -8.15 -4.27
C GLY A 87 -4.30 -8.95 -4.22
N HIS A 88 -4.72 -9.51 -5.35
CA HIS A 88 -5.91 -10.36 -5.41
C HIS A 88 -5.73 -11.54 -6.35
N GLY A 89 -6.35 -12.67 -5.97
CA GLY A 89 -6.29 -13.93 -6.72
C GLY A 89 -4.95 -14.67 -6.58
N GLY A 90 -4.00 -14.07 -5.87
CA GLY A 90 -2.66 -14.55 -5.57
C GLY A 90 -1.70 -13.38 -5.31
N PRO A 91 -0.62 -13.59 -4.54
CA PRO A 91 0.35 -12.54 -4.20
C PRO A 91 1.37 -12.25 -5.32
N GLU A 92 1.33 -12.95 -6.45
CA GLU A 92 2.37 -12.88 -7.48
C GLU A 92 2.49 -11.48 -8.09
N THR A 93 1.38 -10.81 -8.38
CA THR A 93 1.38 -9.48 -8.99
C THR A 93 1.89 -8.42 -8.02
N SER A 94 1.37 -8.39 -6.79
CA SER A 94 1.81 -7.43 -5.76
C SER A 94 3.29 -7.60 -5.41
N ARG A 95 3.80 -8.84 -5.36
CA ARG A 95 5.24 -9.14 -5.19
C ARG A 95 6.07 -8.65 -6.37
N PHE A 96 5.60 -8.88 -7.60
CA PHE A 96 6.28 -8.37 -8.80
C PHE A 96 6.38 -6.84 -8.77
N ILE A 97 5.30 -6.14 -8.43
CA ILE A 97 5.31 -4.68 -8.30
C ILE A 97 6.33 -4.24 -7.24
N ASN A 98 6.32 -4.88 -6.06
CA ASN A 98 7.24 -4.60 -4.96
C ASN A 98 8.73 -4.84 -5.34
N GLU A 99 9.02 -5.74 -6.28
CA GLU A 99 10.39 -5.99 -6.74
C GLU A 99 10.85 -5.05 -7.87
N HIS A 100 9.91 -4.57 -8.71
CA HIS A 100 10.24 -3.94 -9.98
C HIS A 100 9.89 -2.46 -10.09
N LEU A 101 8.78 -2.00 -9.51
CA LEU A 101 8.23 -0.66 -9.79
C LEU A 101 9.20 0.47 -9.40
N PHE A 102 9.79 0.38 -8.21
CA PHE A 102 10.78 1.38 -7.77
C PHE A 102 12.05 1.35 -8.63
N ARG A 103 12.49 0.18 -9.10
CA ARG A 103 13.65 0.08 -10.00
C ARG A 103 13.36 0.74 -11.36
N HIS A 104 12.16 0.53 -11.91
CA HIS A 104 11.73 1.22 -13.12
C HIS A 104 11.65 2.73 -12.90
N LEU A 105 11.09 3.17 -11.77
CA LEU A 105 11.05 4.59 -11.40
C LEU A 105 12.46 5.20 -11.34
N LYS A 106 13.43 4.52 -10.70
CA LYS A 106 14.83 4.97 -10.65
C LYS A 106 15.45 5.08 -12.05
N ARG A 107 15.25 4.08 -12.90
CA ARG A 107 15.74 4.08 -14.29
C ARG A 107 15.18 5.27 -15.07
N PHE A 108 13.86 5.46 -15.07
CA PHE A 108 13.24 6.55 -15.82
C PHE A 108 13.57 7.93 -15.22
N THR A 109 13.75 8.04 -13.90
CA THR A 109 14.24 9.27 -13.27
C THR A 109 15.65 9.63 -13.77
N SER A 110 16.53 8.63 -13.94
CA SER A 110 17.87 8.85 -14.51
C SER A 110 17.82 9.31 -15.96
N GLU A 111 16.99 8.66 -16.79
CA GLU A 111 16.83 9.00 -18.21
C GLU A 111 16.28 10.42 -18.40
N HIS A 112 15.39 10.88 -17.52
CA HIS A 112 14.75 12.21 -17.57
C HIS A 112 15.44 13.25 -16.68
N GLN A 113 16.46 12.84 -15.92
CA GLN A 113 17.21 13.67 -14.95
C GLN A 113 16.34 14.36 -13.88
N SER A 114 15.08 13.97 -13.74
CA SER A 114 14.10 14.61 -12.86
C SER A 114 12.96 13.64 -12.53
N MET A 115 12.28 13.88 -11.40
CA MET A 115 11.03 13.20 -11.07
C MET A 115 9.87 13.96 -11.71
N SER A 116 8.96 13.24 -12.38
CA SER A 116 7.79 13.84 -13.04
C SER A 116 6.64 12.85 -13.17
N VAL A 117 5.46 13.35 -13.54
CA VAL A 117 4.29 12.54 -13.88
C VAL A 117 4.62 11.52 -14.98
N GLU A 118 5.42 11.92 -15.96
CA GLU A 118 5.78 11.05 -17.08
C GLU A 118 6.72 9.91 -16.65
N VAL A 119 7.67 10.20 -15.76
CA VAL A 119 8.54 9.17 -15.16
C VAL A 119 7.71 8.13 -14.41
N ILE A 120 6.72 8.56 -13.64
CA ILE A 120 5.83 7.67 -12.90
C ILE A 120 4.98 6.84 -13.87
N ARG A 121 4.37 7.47 -14.88
CA ARG A 121 3.58 6.76 -15.91
C ARG A 121 4.42 5.69 -16.61
N LYS A 122 5.64 6.02 -17.05
CA LYS A 122 6.57 5.06 -17.67
C LYS A 122 6.95 3.92 -16.74
N ALA A 123 7.14 4.21 -15.44
CA ALA A 123 7.45 3.17 -14.45
C ALA A 123 6.30 2.18 -14.26
N PHE A 124 5.05 2.67 -14.20
CA PHE A 124 3.86 1.82 -14.16
C PHE A 124 3.73 0.99 -15.43
N GLN A 125 3.84 1.62 -16.60
CA GLN A 125 3.77 0.93 -17.90
C GLN A 125 4.82 -0.20 -18.01
N ALA A 126 6.08 0.08 -17.70
CA ALA A 126 7.15 -0.92 -17.74
C ALA A 126 6.94 -2.06 -16.74
N THR A 127 6.27 -1.79 -15.61
CA THR A 127 5.95 -2.82 -14.60
C THR A 127 4.81 -3.72 -15.08
N GLU A 128 3.76 -3.15 -15.68
CA GLU A 128 2.70 -3.92 -16.34
C GLU A 128 3.26 -4.77 -17.49
N ASP A 129 4.07 -4.19 -18.38
CA ASP A 129 4.66 -4.91 -19.51
C ASP A 129 5.57 -6.06 -19.05
N GLY A 130 6.34 -5.82 -17.98
CA GLY A 130 7.17 -6.84 -17.34
C GLY A 130 6.34 -7.99 -16.78
N PHE A 131 5.23 -7.70 -16.10
CA PHE A 131 4.35 -8.72 -15.57
C PHE A 131 3.60 -9.46 -16.68
N PHE A 132 3.16 -8.76 -17.73
CA PHE A 132 2.56 -9.36 -18.91
C PHE A 132 3.52 -10.36 -19.60
N SER A 133 4.80 -10.01 -19.71
CA SER A 133 5.85 -10.92 -20.21
C SER A 133 5.97 -12.18 -19.33
N LEU A 134 5.93 -12.03 -18.01
CA LEU A 134 5.93 -13.15 -17.07
C LEU A 134 4.72 -14.07 -17.27
N VAL A 135 3.51 -13.51 -17.38
CA VAL A 135 2.27 -14.26 -17.63
C VAL A 135 2.36 -15.03 -18.94
N SER A 136 2.81 -14.37 -20.02
CA SER A 136 2.97 -14.99 -21.34
C SER A 136 3.93 -16.17 -21.31
N LYS A 137 5.06 -16.02 -20.60
CA LYS A 137 6.07 -17.09 -20.45
C LYS A 137 5.56 -18.26 -19.61
N GLN A 138 4.78 -17.99 -18.56
CA GLN A 138 4.29 -19.03 -17.64
C GLN A 138 2.98 -19.69 -18.08
N TRP A 139 2.25 -19.09 -19.02
CA TRP A 139 0.92 -19.55 -19.44
C TRP A 139 0.81 -21.05 -19.74
N PRO A 140 1.76 -21.71 -20.45
CA PRO A 140 1.65 -23.14 -20.74
C PRO A 140 1.66 -24.03 -19.48
N MET A 141 2.29 -23.59 -18.40
CA MET A 141 2.48 -24.37 -17.17
C MET A 141 1.60 -23.89 -16.01
N LYS A 142 1.32 -22.59 -15.93
CA LYS A 142 0.56 -21.94 -14.86
C LYS A 142 -0.40 -20.90 -15.44
N PRO A 143 -1.46 -21.30 -16.16
CA PRO A 143 -2.39 -20.37 -16.81
C PRO A 143 -3.12 -19.44 -15.82
N GLN A 144 -3.31 -19.88 -14.57
CA GLN A 144 -4.03 -19.10 -13.55
C GLN A 144 -3.32 -17.80 -13.16
N ILE A 145 -2.02 -17.66 -13.46
CA ILE A 145 -1.29 -16.40 -13.24
C ILE A 145 -1.90 -15.24 -14.03
N ALA A 146 -2.62 -15.50 -15.13
CA ALA A 146 -3.30 -14.44 -15.87
C ALA A 146 -4.46 -13.79 -15.10
N ALA A 147 -4.98 -14.47 -14.07
CA ALA A 147 -6.09 -13.99 -13.23
C ALA A 147 -5.64 -13.44 -11.87
N VAL A 148 -4.33 -13.30 -11.65
CA VAL A 148 -3.80 -12.59 -10.48
C VAL A 148 -3.59 -11.13 -10.82
N GLY A 149 -3.89 -10.24 -9.89
CA GLY A 149 -3.80 -8.79 -10.09
C GLY A 149 -3.42 -8.08 -8.80
N SER A 150 -3.20 -6.78 -8.92
CA SER A 150 -2.97 -5.94 -7.75
C SER A 150 -3.36 -4.49 -8.03
N CYS A 151 -4.09 -3.89 -7.07
CA CYS A 151 -4.18 -2.45 -6.91
C CYS A 151 -2.79 -1.90 -6.56
N CYS A 152 -2.50 -0.67 -6.97
CA CYS A 152 -1.18 -0.09 -6.79
C CYS A 152 -1.28 1.40 -6.49
N LEU A 153 -1.05 1.75 -5.23
CA LEU A 153 -0.95 3.12 -4.75
C LEU A 153 0.53 3.47 -4.51
N VAL A 154 0.98 4.54 -5.15
CA VAL A 154 2.34 5.07 -5.01
C VAL A 154 2.31 6.53 -4.60
N GLY A 155 3.12 6.88 -3.61
CA GLY A 155 3.48 8.25 -3.28
C GLY A 155 4.95 8.52 -3.54
N VAL A 156 5.28 9.66 -4.14
CA VAL A 156 6.67 10.12 -4.30
C VAL A 156 6.80 11.55 -3.79
N ILE A 157 7.61 11.74 -2.75
CA ILE A 157 7.98 13.07 -2.24
C ILE A 157 9.36 13.42 -2.79
N CYS A 158 9.44 14.46 -3.61
CA CYS A 158 10.68 14.89 -4.24
C CYS A 158 10.67 16.41 -4.44
N GLY A 159 11.68 17.11 -3.90
CA GLY A 159 11.84 18.55 -4.10
C GLY A 159 10.62 19.40 -3.69
N GLY A 160 9.98 19.08 -2.55
CA GLY A 160 8.78 19.78 -2.08
C GLY A 160 7.49 19.42 -2.81
N THR A 161 7.55 18.59 -3.85
CA THR A 161 6.39 18.10 -4.58
C THR A 161 6.03 16.68 -4.13
N LEU A 162 4.75 16.44 -3.91
CA LEU A 162 4.16 15.13 -3.69
C LEU A 162 3.43 14.67 -4.96
N TYR A 163 3.81 13.51 -5.48
CA TYR A 163 3.09 12.82 -6.54
C TYR A 163 2.31 11.65 -5.94
N ILE A 164 1.04 11.51 -6.28
CA ILE A 164 0.23 10.35 -5.90
C ILE A 164 -0.26 9.68 -7.18
N ALA A 165 0.09 8.42 -7.38
CA ALA A 165 -0.36 7.59 -8.50
C ALA A 165 -1.17 6.42 -7.96
N ASN A 166 -2.37 6.20 -8.49
CA ASN A 166 -3.26 5.14 -8.01
C ASN A 166 -3.85 4.29 -9.14
N LEU A 167 -3.90 2.98 -8.90
CA LEU A 167 -4.65 1.96 -9.62
C LEU A 167 -5.48 1.19 -8.60
N GLY A 168 -6.79 1.08 -8.82
CA GLY A 168 -7.68 0.40 -7.88
C GLY A 168 -8.16 1.31 -6.75
N ASP A 169 -8.36 0.75 -5.57
CA ASP A 169 -9.13 1.30 -4.46
C ASP A 169 -8.39 1.38 -3.13
N SER A 170 -7.07 1.17 -3.15
CA SER A 170 -6.19 1.75 -2.14
C SER A 170 -6.29 3.29 -2.16
N ARG A 171 -6.04 3.93 -1.01
CA ARG A 171 -6.23 5.39 -0.86
C ARG A 171 -5.10 6.07 -0.08
N ALA A 172 -4.76 7.29 -0.51
CA ALA A 172 -3.88 8.21 0.18
C ALA A 172 -4.66 9.41 0.74
N VAL A 173 -4.45 9.74 2.02
CA VAL A 173 -5.11 10.83 2.74
C VAL A 173 -4.08 11.71 3.45
N LEU A 174 -4.11 13.02 3.19
CA LEU A 174 -3.30 14.02 3.85
C LEU A 174 -4.00 14.56 5.10
N GLY A 175 -3.28 14.61 6.22
CA GLY A 175 -3.64 15.41 7.39
C GLY A 175 -3.05 16.82 7.30
N ARG A 176 -3.91 17.84 7.14
CA ARG A 176 -3.49 19.25 7.06
C ARG A 176 -3.96 20.04 8.28
N LEU A 177 -3.02 20.70 8.95
CA LEU A 177 -3.31 21.60 10.07
C LEU A 177 -4.01 22.88 9.59
N VAL A 178 -5.18 23.17 10.16
CA VAL A 178 -5.88 24.44 10.02
C VAL A 178 -5.40 25.37 11.12
N LYS A 179 -4.47 26.28 10.80
CA LYS A 179 -3.86 27.19 11.78
C LYS A 179 -4.85 27.96 12.66
N ALA A 180 -6.00 28.33 12.11
CA ALA A 180 -6.99 29.13 12.81
C ALA A 180 -7.67 28.37 13.96
N THR A 181 -7.87 27.06 13.81
CA THR A 181 -8.60 26.21 14.78
C THR A 181 -7.67 25.27 15.54
N GLY A 182 -6.48 24.96 14.99
CA GLY A 182 -5.60 23.91 15.49
C GLY A 182 -6.03 22.49 15.10
N GLU A 183 -7.13 22.36 14.36
CA GLU A 183 -7.65 21.07 13.89
C GLU A 183 -6.84 20.55 12.70
N VAL A 184 -6.81 19.24 12.52
CA VAL A 184 -6.20 18.61 11.35
C VAL A 184 -7.29 18.01 10.48
N LEU A 185 -7.49 18.57 9.29
CA LEU A 185 -8.50 18.10 8.34
C LEU A 185 -7.90 17.05 7.41
N SER A 186 -8.73 16.05 7.09
CA SER A 186 -8.44 15.04 6.08
C SER A 186 -8.67 15.58 4.67
N ILE A 187 -7.69 15.34 3.79
CA ILE A 187 -7.76 15.67 2.36
C ILE A 187 -7.41 14.41 1.58
N ARG A 188 -8.39 13.84 0.87
CA ARG A 188 -8.16 12.71 -0.03
C ARG A 188 -7.30 13.14 -1.21
N LEU A 189 -6.20 12.42 -1.46
CA LEU A 189 -5.24 12.76 -2.52
C LEU A 189 -5.36 11.88 -3.76
N SER A 190 -5.95 10.70 -3.63
CA SER A 190 -6.07 9.69 -4.70
C SER A 190 -7.52 9.53 -5.17
N ALA A 191 -7.72 9.43 -6.48
CA ALA A 191 -8.96 8.92 -7.05
C ALA A 191 -9.00 7.39 -6.92
N GLU A 192 -10.16 6.85 -6.54
CA GLU A 192 -10.38 5.40 -6.40
C GLU A 192 -11.09 4.87 -7.63
N HIS A 193 -10.73 3.65 -8.03
CA HIS A 193 -11.19 3.00 -9.25
C HIS A 193 -12.02 1.76 -8.93
N ASN A 194 -13.04 1.91 -8.07
CA ASN A 194 -13.95 0.85 -7.67
C ASN A 194 -15.35 1.07 -8.27
N ALA A 195 -15.96 0.02 -8.81
CA ALA A 195 -17.28 0.04 -9.45
C ALA A 195 -18.44 0.38 -8.48
N SER A 196 -18.20 0.36 -7.16
CA SER A 196 -19.14 0.92 -6.19
C SER A 196 -19.33 2.43 -6.35
N ILE A 197 -18.34 3.14 -6.91
CA ILE A 197 -18.36 4.58 -7.17
C ILE A 197 -19.07 4.85 -8.50
N GLU A 198 -20.08 5.71 -8.48
CA GLU A 198 -20.93 6.02 -9.64
C GLU A 198 -20.13 6.60 -10.82
N SER A 199 -19.18 7.51 -10.58
CA SER A 199 -18.36 8.08 -11.66
C SER A 199 -17.50 7.03 -12.36
N VAL A 200 -17.01 6.02 -11.64
CA VAL A 200 -16.26 4.89 -12.21
C VAL A 200 -17.17 4.02 -13.08
N ARG A 201 -18.44 3.81 -12.66
CA ARG A 201 -19.43 3.12 -13.49
C ARG A 201 -19.71 3.87 -14.79
N GLN A 202 -19.88 5.18 -14.71
CA GLN A 202 -20.10 6.04 -15.87
C GLN A 202 -18.91 6.02 -16.83
N GLU A 203 -17.69 6.08 -16.31
CA GLU A 203 -16.46 5.93 -17.10
C GLU A 203 -16.43 4.57 -17.83
N LEU A 204 -16.69 3.48 -17.11
CA LEU A 204 -16.73 2.12 -17.69
C LEU A 204 -17.75 2.00 -18.83
N HIS A 205 -18.96 2.53 -18.64
CA HIS A 205 -19.98 2.58 -19.69
C HIS A 205 -19.56 3.43 -20.88
N SER A 206 -18.91 4.58 -20.65
CA SER A 206 -18.43 5.46 -21.72
C SER A 206 -17.31 4.82 -22.56
N LEU A 207 -16.44 4.02 -21.93
CA LEU A 207 -15.36 3.29 -22.64
C LEU A 207 -15.89 2.04 -23.35
N HIS A 208 -17.04 1.52 -22.90
CA HIS A 208 -17.66 0.29 -23.40
C HIS A 208 -19.13 0.50 -23.79
N PRO A 209 -19.45 1.44 -24.71
CA PRO A 209 -20.83 1.74 -25.10
C PRO A 209 -21.60 0.53 -25.67
N ASP A 210 -20.87 -0.44 -26.22
CA ASP A 210 -21.43 -1.64 -26.84
C ASP A 210 -21.56 -2.83 -25.87
N ASP A 211 -21.15 -2.68 -24.60
CA ASP A 211 -21.15 -3.74 -23.59
C ASP A 211 -22.09 -3.37 -22.42
N SER A 212 -23.36 -3.73 -22.58
CA SER A 212 -24.37 -3.53 -21.54
C SER A 212 -24.07 -4.26 -20.21
N GLN A 213 -23.13 -5.22 -20.24
CA GLN A 213 -22.71 -6.02 -19.09
C GLN A 213 -21.34 -5.60 -18.55
N ILE A 214 -20.81 -4.43 -18.96
CA ILE A 214 -19.50 -3.94 -18.48
C ILE A 214 -19.46 -3.81 -16.96
N VAL A 215 -20.58 -3.41 -16.36
CA VAL A 215 -20.77 -3.28 -14.91
C VAL A 215 -22.05 -4.00 -14.52
N VAL A 216 -21.96 -4.90 -13.53
CA VAL A 216 -23.08 -5.73 -13.08
C VAL A 216 -23.19 -5.66 -11.56
N LEU A 217 -24.41 -5.46 -11.06
CA LEU A 217 -24.70 -5.59 -9.63
C LEU A 217 -24.90 -7.08 -9.29
N LYS A 218 -23.97 -7.67 -8.52
CA LYS A 218 -24.01 -9.08 -8.14
C LYS A 218 -23.86 -9.21 -6.63
N HIS A 219 -24.84 -9.86 -5.98
CA HIS A 219 -24.92 -9.97 -4.52
C HIS A 219 -24.81 -8.59 -3.81
N ASN A 220 -25.54 -7.59 -4.31
CA ASN A 220 -25.52 -6.20 -3.82
C ASN A 220 -24.16 -5.48 -3.91
N VAL A 221 -23.23 -6.00 -4.70
CA VAL A 221 -21.92 -5.40 -4.95
C VAL A 221 -21.73 -5.19 -6.45
N TRP A 222 -21.37 -3.95 -6.83
CA TRP A 222 -21.06 -3.62 -8.21
C TRP A 222 -19.73 -4.23 -8.64
N ARG A 223 -19.72 -4.93 -9.78
CA ARG A 223 -18.55 -5.62 -10.31
C ARG A 223 -18.39 -5.40 -11.80
N VAL A 224 -17.17 -5.16 -12.24
CA VAL A 224 -16.78 -5.15 -13.66
C VAL A 224 -16.93 -6.56 -14.22
N LYS A 225 -17.75 -6.69 -15.27
CA LYS A 225 -18.18 -7.96 -15.89
C LYS A 225 -18.71 -9.01 -14.89
N GLY A 226 -19.18 -8.59 -13.72
CA GLY A 226 -19.64 -9.50 -12.66
C GLY A 226 -18.52 -10.28 -11.94
N LEU A 227 -17.25 -9.94 -12.16
CA LEU A 227 -16.08 -10.65 -11.63
C LEU A 227 -15.38 -9.88 -10.51
N ILE A 228 -14.90 -8.66 -10.80
CA ILE A 228 -14.01 -7.89 -9.92
C ILE A 228 -14.59 -6.51 -9.61
N GLN A 229 -14.26 -5.92 -8.45
CA GLN A 229 -14.80 -4.62 -8.04
C GLN A 229 -14.02 -3.43 -8.60
N ILE A 230 -12.75 -3.59 -8.90
CA ILE A 230 -11.89 -2.53 -9.43
C ILE A 230 -11.95 -2.42 -10.96
N SER A 231 -11.75 -1.21 -11.49
CA SER A 231 -11.65 -0.93 -12.93
C SER A 231 -10.20 -0.79 -13.42
N ARG A 232 -9.24 -0.68 -12.49
CA ARG A 232 -7.82 -0.50 -12.82
C ARG A 232 -6.89 -1.31 -11.91
N SER A 233 -5.89 -1.97 -12.48
CA SER A 233 -4.89 -2.77 -11.77
C SER A 233 -3.63 -2.95 -12.61
N ILE A 234 -2.55 -3.40 -11.97
CA ILE A 234 -1.48 -4.16 -12.65
C ILE A 234 -1.86 -5.64 -12.62
N GLY A 235 -1.53 -6.41 -13.65
CA GLY A 235 -1.95 -7.81 -13.77
C GLY A 235 -3.36 -7.97 -14.33
N ASP A 236 -4.15 -8.93 -13.86
CA ASP A 236 -5.48 -9.26 -14.42
C ASP A 236 -5.47 -9.37 -15.96
N VAL A 237 -4.39 -9.95 -16.50
CA VAL A 237 -4.13 -10.01 -17.95
C VAL A 237 -5.31 -10.65 -18.70
N TYR A 238 -6.00 -11.60 -18.08
CA TYR A 238 -7.20 -12.24 -18.64
C TYR A 238 -8.36 -11.27 -18.94
N LEU A 239 -8.39 -10.07 -18.37
CA LEU A 239 -9.38 -9.02 -18.66
C LEU A 239 -8.81 -7.90 -19.55
N LYS A 240 -7.53 -7.94 -19.86
CA LYS A 240 -6.85 -6.94 -20.71
C LYS A 240 -6.53 -7.48 -22.09
N LYS A 241 -6.31 -8.78 -22.19
CA LYS A 241 -5.87 -9.48 -23.41
C LYS A 241 -6.73 -10.71 -23.64
N ALA A 242 -7.52 -10.68 -24.72
CA ALA A 242 -8.49 -11.73 -25.03
C ALA A 242 -7.82 -13.11 -25.21
N GLU A 243 -6.56 -13.16 -25.66
CA GLU A 243 -5.81 -14.42 -25.82
C GLU A 243 -5.56 -15.18 -24.50
N PHE A 244 -5.72 -14.54 -23.34
CA PHE A 244 -5.60 -15.15 -22.01
C PHE A 244 -6.97 -15.43 -21.37
N ASN A 245 -8.08 -15.01 -21.98
CA ASN A 245 -9.43 -15.34 -21.52
C ASN A 245 -9.94 -16.63 -22.18
N ARG A 246 -9.19 -17.72 -22.03
CA ARG A 246 -9.49 -19.01 -22.66
C ARG A 246 -8.90 -20.18 -21.88
N GLU A 247 -9.24 -21.39 -22.27
CA GLU A 247 -8.59 -22.59 -21.71
C GLU A 247 -7.07 -22.54 -21.94
N PRO A 248 -6.26 -22.92 -20.95
CA PRO A 248 -6.61 -23.65 -19.71
C PRO A 248 -6.94 -22.79 -18.46
N LEU A 249 -7.29 -21.51 -18.60
CA LEU A 249 -7.79 -20.71 -17.47
C LEU A 249 -9.08 -21.29 -16.88
N TYR A 250 -9.22 -21.26 -15.55
CA TYR A 250 -10.41 -21.81 -14.91
C TYR A 250 -11.68 -21.09 -15.36
N ALA A 251 -12.75 -21.87 -15.56
CA ALA A 251 -14.02 -21.36 -16.08
C ALA A 251 -14.59 -20.19 -15.26
N LYS A 252 -14.34 -20.15 -13.94
CA LYS A 252 -14.78 -19.05 -13.06
C LYS A 252 -14.21 -17.68 -13.41
N PHE A 253 -13.07 -17.62 -14.11
CA PHE A 253 -12.44 -16.37 -14.58
C PHE A 253 -12.74 -16.08 -16.04
N ARG A 254 -13.23 -17.05 -16.80
CA ARG A 254 -13.49 -16.87 -18.23
C ARG A 254 -14.79 -16.11 -18.45
N LEU A 255 -14.73 -15.12 -19.33
CA LEU A 255 -15.91 -14.45 -19.86
C LEU A 255 -16.51 -15.33 -20.96
N ARG A 256 -17.84 -15.38 -21.01
CA ARG A 256 -18.55 -16.16 -22.04
C ARG A 256 -18.40 -15.53 -23.43
N GLU A 257 -18.39 -14.22 -23.47
CA GLU A 257 -18.30 -13.44 -24.70
C GLU A 257 -16.88 -12.87 -24.87
N PRO A 258 -16.31 -12.94 -26.09
CA PRO A 258 -15.01 -12.36 -26.38
C PRO A 258 -15.10 -10.83 -26.32
N PHE A 259 -14.05 -10.20 -25.81
CA PHE A 259 -13.90 -8.74 -25.80
C PHE A 259 -12.80 -8.31 -26.77
N LYS A 260 -13.01 -7.16 -27.43
CA LYS A 260 -12.04 -6.59 -28.39
C LYS A 260 -11.15 -5.52 -27.78
N ARG A 261 -11.57 -4.92 -26.66
CA ARG A 261 -10.88 -3.84 -25.95
C ARG A 261 -10.60 -4.27 -24.51
N PRO A 262 -9.48 -3.84 -23.89
CA PRO A 262 -9.20 -4.14 -22.49
C PRO A 262 -10.35 -3.67 -21.59
N ILE A 263 -10.82 -4.57 -20.72
CA ILE A 263 -11.90 -4.29 -19.76
C ILE A 263 -11.37 -3.51 -18.55
N LEU A 264 -10.16 -3.85 -18.10
CA LEU A 264 -9.44 -3.13 -17.05
C LEU A 264 -8.31 -2.29 -17.65
N SER A 265 -7.96 -1.19 -16.98
CA SER A 265 -6.82 -0.36 -17.35
C SER A 265 -5.64 -0.55 -16.38
N SER A 266 -4.42 -0.46 -16.89
CA SER A 266 -3.18 -0.35 -16.08
C SER A 266 -2.64 1.08 -16.01
N GLU A 267 -3.38 2.07 -16.54
CA GLU A 267 -2.96 3.47 -16.52
C GLU A 267 -3.37 4.16 -15.20
N PRO A 268 -2.40 4.63 -14.39
CA PRO A 268 -2.69 5.21 -13.08
C PRO A 268 -3.33 6.60 -13.23
N SER A 269 -4.26 6.93 -12.33
CA SER A 269 -4.59 8.33 -12.07
C SER A 269 -3.43 8.96 -11.30
N ILE A 270 -2.89 10.09 -11.78
CA ILE A 270 -1.77 10.77 -11.11
C ILE A 270 -2.19 12.18 -10.71
N SER A 271 -2.10 12.50 -9.42
CA SER A 271 -2.25 13.85 -8.88
C SER A 271 -0.91 14.39 -8.39
N VAL A 272 -0.75 15.72 -8.48
CA VAL A 272 0.46 16.43 -8.07
C VAL A 272 0.09 17.50 -7.07
N HIS A 273 0.75 17.48 -5.92
CA HIS A 273 0.48 18.38 -4.80
C HIS A 273 1.79 19.07 -4.39
N GLN A 274 1.75 20.40 -4.31
CA GLN A 274 2.84 21.15 -3.67
C GLN A 274 2.66 21.05 -2.16
N LEU A 275 3.67 20.54 -1.47
CA LEU A 275 3.64 20.40 -0.02
C LEU A 275 3.72 21.77 0.65
N LEU A 276 2.82 22.00 1.59
CA LEU A 276 2.74 23.24 2.36
C LEU A 276 3.27 23.00 3.78
N PRO A 277 3.73 24.05 4.49
CA PRO A 277 4.19 23.92 5.88
C PRO A 277 3.15 23.37 6.87
N HIS A 278 1.87 23.39 6.50
CA HIS A 278 0.77 22.90 7.32
C HIS A 278 0.41 21.43 7.04
N ASP A 279 1.01 20.82 6.03
CA ASP A 279 0.85 19.40 5.72
C ASP A 279 1.63 18.60 6.76
N GLN A 280 0.92 17.87 7.62
CA GLN A 280 1.53 17.23 8.80
C GLN A 280 1.98 15.80 8.50
N PHE A 281 1.13 15.02 7.83
CA PHE A 281 1.39 13.63 7.51
C PHE A 281 0.48 13.13 6.40
N ILE A 282 0.87 12.02 5.78
CA ILE A 282 0.10 11.33 4.75
C ILE A 282 -0.10 9.88 5.20
N ILE A 283 -1.33 9.39 5.12
CA ILE A 283 -1.71 7.99 5.35
C ILE A 283 -1.89 7.33 4.00
N PHE A 284 -1.13 6.27 3.73
CA PHE A 284 -1.30 5.37 2.59
C PHE A 284 -1.82 4.04 3.12
N ALA A 285 -2.93 3.54 2.58
CA ALA A 285 -3.44 2.24 3.01
C ALA A 285 -4.24 1.51 1.92
N SER A 286 -4.28 0.18 2.02
CA SER A 286 -5.16 -0.70 1.25
C SER A 286 -6.63 -0.51 1.64
N ASP A 287 -7.54 -1.02 0.83
CA ASP A 287 -8.98 -0.87 1.08
C ASP A 287 -9.39 -1.50 2.42
N GLY A 288 -8.68 -2.53 2.88
CA GLY A 288 -8.87 -3.17 4.18
C GLY A 288 -8.81 -2.21 5.36
N LEU A 289 -8.18 -1.03 5.25
CA LEU A 289 -8.33 0.03 6.25
C LEU A 289 -9.63 0.83 6.03
N TRP A 290 -9.84 1.28 4.80
CA TRP A 290 -10.88 2.22 4.39
C TRP A 290 -12.29 1.62 4.38
N GLU A 291 -12.42 0.29 4.42
CA GLU A 291 -13.68 -0.41 4.68
C GLU A 291 -14.17 -0.20 6.13
N HIS A 292 -13.27 0.16 7.04
CA HIS A 292 -13.56 0.24 8.48
C HIS A 292 -13.45 1.65 9.06
N LEU A 293 -12.67 2.54 8.45
CA LEU A 293 -12.46 3.90 8.93
C LEU A 293 -12.73 4.93 7.82
N THR A 294 -13.34 6.05 8.21
CA THR A 294 -13.41 7.24 7.36
C THR A 294 -12.07 7.96 7.29
N ASP A 295 -11.91 8.83 6.27
CA ASP A 295 -10.70 9.64 6.10
C ASP A 295 -10.38 10.48 7.35
N GLN A 296 -11.41 11.08 7.95
CA GLN A 296 -11.24 11.95 9.12
C GLN A 296 -10.94 11.14 10.39
N GLU A 297 -11.62 10.02 10.63
CA GLU A 297 -11.31 9.15 11.79
C GLU A 297 -9.85 8.68 11.75
N ALA A 298 -9.34 8.31 10.58
CA ALA A 298 -7.94 7.92 10.42
C ALA A 298 -6.98 9.08 10.73
N VAL A 299 -7.27 10.29 10.24
CA VAL A 299 -6.48 11.51 10.52
C VAL A 299 -6.50 11.85 12.00
N ASP A 300 -7.67 11.81 12.64
CA ASP A 300 -7.83 12.09 14.07
C ASP A 300 -7.06 11.09 14.94
N LEU A 301 -7.07 9.80 14.57
CA LEU A 301 -6.30 8.77 15.26
C LEU A 301 -4.79 9.02 15.20
N VAL A 302 -4.28 9.48 14.05
CA VAL A 302 -2.86 9.81 13.89
C VAL A 302 -2.51 11.09 14.65
N GLN A 303 -3.35 12.12 14.58
CA GLN A 303 -3.11 13.41 15.20
C GLN A 303 -3.16 13.36 16.74
N ASN A 304 -4.13 12.64 17.30
CA ASN A 304 -4.40 12.66 18.75
C ASN A 304 -3.53 11.68 19.56
N HIS A 305 -2.55 11.01 18.92
CA HIS A 305 -1.70 10.01 19.56
C HIS A 305 -0.21 10.20 19.21
N PRO A 306 0.72 9.65 20.01
CA PRO A 306 2.16 9.75 19.72
C PRO A 306 2.50 9.14 18.35
N ARG A 307 3.35 9.80 17.54
CA ARG A 307 3.70 9.32 16.18
C ARG A 307 4.14 7.84 16.11
N ASN A 308 4.88 7.40 17.13
CA ASN A 308 5.32 6.02 17.28
C ASN A 308 4.12 5.04 17.28
N GLY A 309 4.09 4.11 16.33
CA GLY A 309 3.06 3.08 16.22
C GLY A 309 1.73 3.54 15.64
N SER A 310 1.69 4.65 14.91
CA SER A 310 0.47 5.19 14.28
C SER A 310 -0.18 4.21 13.32
N ALA A 311 0.60 3.60 12.43
CA ALA A 311 0.07 2.59 11.50
C ALA A 311 -0.51 1.38 12.24
N ARG A 312 0.18 0.89 13.29
CA ARG A 312 -0.31 -0.22 14.12
C ARG A 312 -1.61 0.12 14.84
N ARG A 313 -1.78 1.37 15.32
CA ARG A 313 -3.05 1.81 15.93
C ARG A 313 -4.18 1.90 14.92
N LEU A 314 -3.92 2.38 13.71
CA LEU A 314 -4.90 2.39 12.62
C LEU A 314 -5.38 0.97 12.30
N VAL A 315 -4.44 0.03 12.11
CA VAL A 315 -4.75 -1.39 11.92
C VAL A 315 -5.55 -1.96 13.09
N LYS A 316 -5.12 -1.70 14.34
CA LYS A 316 -5.84 -2.18 15.52
C LYS A 316 -7.28 -1.66 15.57
N THR A 317 -7.50 -0.38 15.25
CA THR A 317 -8.82 0.25 15.29
C THR A 317 -9.72 -0.32 14.19
N ALA A 318 -9.20 -0.51 12.97
CA ALA A 318 -9.94 -1.16 11.89
C ALA A 318 -10.36 -2.60 12.27
N LEU A 319 -9.48 -3.38 12.89
CA LEU A 319 -9.81 -4.71 13.38
C LEU A 319 -10.86 -4.71 14.50
N GLN A 320 -10.89 -3.67 15.34
CA GLN A 320 -11.92 -3.51 16.36
C GLN A 320 -13.29 -3.23 15.73
N GLU A 321 -13.35 -2.37 14.72
CA GLU A 321 -14.57 -2.11 13.96
C GLU A 321 -15.01 -3.34 13.15
N ALA A 322 -14.08 -4.09 12.55
CA ALA A 322 -14.37 -5.37 11.89
C ALA A 322 -15.01 -6.38 12.86
N ALA A 323 -14.43 -6.54 14.06
CA ALA A 323 -14.97 -7.42 15.08
C ALA A 323 -16.37 -6.98 15.54
N LYS A 324 -16.58 -5.67 15.71
CA LYS A 324 -17.87 -5.08 16.09
C LYS A 324 -18.95 -5.31 15.02
N LYS A 325 -18.64 -5.13 13.73
CA LYS A 325 -19.56 -5.44 12.61
C LYS A 325 -19.97 -6.92 12.54
N ARG A 326 -19.21 -7.80 13.20
CA ARG A 326 -19.46 -9.25 13.30
C ARG A 326 -19.88 -9.68 14.70
N GLU A 327 -20.26 -8.73 15.56
CA GLU A 327 -20.76 -8.95 16.92
C GLU A 327 -19.83 -9.82 17.78
N MET A 328 -18.51 -9.66 17.60
CA MET A 328 -17.50 -10.43 18.32
C MET A 328 -16.47 -9.56 19.03
N ARG A 329 -15.75 -10.14 19.99
CA ARG A 329 -14.65 -9.44 20.66
C ARG A 329 -13.44 -9.39 19.75
N TYR A 330 -12.72 -8.27 19.77
CA TYR A 330 -11.39 -8.14 19.13
C TYR A 330 -10.41 -9.24 19.55
N SER A 331 -10.46 -9.67 20.82
CA SER A 331 -9.62 -10.76 21.34
C SER A 331 -9.90 -12.11 20.68
N ASP A 332 -11.14 -12.33 20.22
CA ASP A 332 -11.55 -13.57 19.58
C ASP A 332 -11.18 -13.52 18.09
N LEU A 333 -11.39 -12.37 17.43
CA LEU A 333 -10.91 -12.14 16.07
C LEU A 333 -9.40 -12.36 15.93
N LYS A 334 -8.58 -11.92 16.90
CA LYS A 334 -7.12 -12.13 16.89
C LYS A 334 -6.71 -13.61 16.90
N LYS A 335 -7.56 -14.51 17.41
CA LYS A 335 -7.28 -15.95 17.51
C LYS A 335 -7.69 -16.72 16.26
N ILE A 336 -8.43 -16.09 15.34
CA ILE A 336 -8.83 -16.74 14.09
C ILE A 336 -7.63 -16.86 13.17
N ASP A 337 -7.41 -18.08 12.68
CA ASP A 337 -6.37 -18.38 11.72
C ASP A 337 -6.60 -17.65 10.38
N ARG A 338 -5.49 -17.33 9.72
CA ARG A 338 -5.49 -16.79 8.36
C ARG A 338 -6.30 -17.68 7.39
N GLY A 339 -6.84 -17.10 6.33
CA GLY A 339 -7.78 -17.75 5.42
C GLY A 339 -9.21 -17.72 5.96
N VAL A 340 -9.45 -18.22 7.17
CA VAL A 340 -10.77 -18.09 7.81
C VAL A 340 -11.04 -16.64 8.20
N ARG A 341 -10.01 -15.94 8.67
CA ARG A 341 -10.05 -14.54 9.08
C ARG A 341 -10.53 -13.58 7.96
N ARG A 342 -10.37 -13.96 6.68
CA ARG A 342 -10.83 -13.19 5.51
C ARG A 342 -12.34 -12.92 5.51
N HIS A 343 -13.15 -13.74 6.19
CA HIS A 343 -14.61 -13.51 6.30
C HIS A 343 -14.97 -12.30 7.19
N PHE A 344 -14.00 -11.79 7.97
CA PHE A 344 -14.20 -10.73 8.95
C PHE A 344 -13.58 -9.40 8.52
N HIS A 345 -12.40 -9.44 7.89
CA HIS A 345 -11.71 -8.28 7.32
C HIS A 345 -10.76 -8.75 6.20
N ASP A 346 -10.28 -7.82 5.38
CA ASP A 346 -9.22 -8.10 4.39
C ASP A 346 -7.80 -8.02 4.99
N ASP A 347 -6.78 -8.33 4.21
CA ASP A 347 -5.43 -7.87 4.50
C ASP A 347 -5.45 -6.35 4.70
N ILE A 348 -4.72 -5.85 5.71
CA ILE A 348 -4.69 -4.40 5.99
C ILE A 348 -3.24 -3.96 6.02
N THR A 349 -2.90 -3.04 5.13
CA THR A 349 -1.59 -2.41 5.02
C THR A 349 -1.72 -0.92 5.24
N VAL A 350 -0.88 -0.36 6.11
CA VAL A 350 -0.86 1.08 6.41
C VAL A 350 0.57 1.59 6.49
N ILE A 351 0.86 2.69 5.82
CA ILE A 351 2.06 3.51 6.00
C ILE A 351 1.63 4.94 6.34
N VAL A 352 2.09 5.46 7.47
CA VAL A 352 1.93 6.87 7.86
C VAL A 352 3.27 7.56 7.70
N VAL A 353 3.33 8.59 6.86
CA VAL A 353 4.54 9.39 6.58
C VAL A 353 4.36 10.78 7.17
N PHE A 354 5.17 11.14 8.16
CA PHE A 354 5.15 12.46 8.80
C PHE A 354 6.07 13.42 8.05
N LEU A 355 5.58 14.63 7.82
CA LEU A 355 6.28 15.66 7.06
C LEU A 355 6.89 16.69 8.00
N ASP A 356 8.22 16.83 7.96
CA ASP A 356 8.92 17.94 8.58
C ASP A 356 9.05 19.10 7.57
N SER A 357 8.31 20.18 7.83
CA SER A 357 8.30 21.38 6.98
C SER A 357 9.69 21.99 6.73
N HIS A 358 10.63 21.87 7.67
CA HIS A 358 12.01 22.36 7.51
C HIS A 358 12.84 21.45 6.60
N LEU A 359 12.57 20.14 6.61
CA LEU A 359 13.26 19.19 5.73
C LEU A 359 12.68 19.23 4.31
N VAL A 360 11.36 19.34 4.18
CA VAL A 360 10.66 19.43 2.89
C VAL A 360 11.17 20.61 2.05
N SER A 361 11.42 21.77 2.66
CA SER A 361 11.97 22.95 1.98
C SER A 361 13.44 22.82 1.54
N ARG A 362 14.19 21.84 2.07
CA ARG A 362 15.62 21.63 1.80
C ARG A 362 15.94 20.33 1.03
N ALA A 363 14.95 19.46 0.86
CA ALA A 363 15.12 18.05 0.49
C ALA A 363 15.81 17.78 -0.86
N SER A 364 15.79 18.73 -1.80
CA SER A 364 16.46 18.55 -3.10
C SER A 364 17.99 18.72 -3.05
N THR A 365 18.55 19.26 -1.95
CA THR A 365 19.97 19.65 -1.88
C THR A 365 20.81 18.86 -0.88
N VAL A 366 20.18 18.05 -0.01
CA VAL A 366 20.87 17.34 1.07
C VAL A 366 20.86 15.84 0.82
N ARG A 367 22.04 15.23 0.71
CA ARG A 367 22.17 13.76 0.67
C ARG A 367 21.62 13.18 1.97
N SER A 368 20.62 12.32 1.87
CA SER A 368 20.10 11.53 2.99
C SER A 368 20.55 10.07 2.86
N PRO A 369 20.74 9.33 3.98
CA PRO A 369 20.99 7.90 3.94
C PRO A 369 19.90 7.16 3.15
N ASN A 370 20.28 6.09 2.45
CA ASN A 370 19.31 5.23 1.79
C ASN A 370 18.59 4.39 2.85
N VAL A 371 17.26 4.39 2.80
CA VAL A 371 16.37 3.60 3.64
C VAL A 371 15.52 2.74 2.72
N SER A 372 15.50 1.44 2.94
CA SER A 372 14.63 0.49 2.23
C SER A 372 13.95 -0.36 3.28
N VAL A 373 12.63 -0.29 3.34
CA VAL A 373 11.80 -1.14 4.21
C VAL A 373 10.65 -1.69 3.38
N LYS A 374 10.46 -2.99 3.46
CA LYS A 374 9.34 -3.70 2.86
C LYS A 374 8.48 -4.27 3.97
N GLY A 375 7.16 -4.18 3.80
CA GLY A 375 6.22 -4.84 4.68
C GLY A 375 6.39 -6.34 4.53
N ALA A 376 7.03 -6.99 5.49
CA ALA A 376 7.18 -8.44 5.48
C ALA A 376 5.90 -9.06 6.03
N GLY A 377 5.26 -9.91 5.23
CA GLY A 377 4.31 -10.87 5.77
C GLY A 377 4.98 -11.82 6.77
N VAL A 378 4.15 -12.58 7.47
CA VAL A 378 4.59 -13.63 8.40
C VAL A 378 5.51 -14.61 7.68
N ASN A 379 6.81 -14.55 7.95
CA ASN A 379 7.74 -15.61 7.55
C ASN A 379 7.45 -16.85 8.42
N LEU A 380 6.60 -17.75 7.95
CA LEU A 380 6.44 -19.04 8.61
C LEU A 380 7.55 -20.00 8.14
N PRO A 381 8.08 -20.84 9.03
CA PRO A 381 8.96 -21.93 8.64
C PRO A 381 8.25 -22.87 7.66
N HIS A 382 9.01 -23.46 6.74
CA HIS A 382 8.55 -24.32 5.64
C HIS A 382 7.65 -25.51 6.03
N ASN A 383 7.49 -25.83 7.31
CA ASN A 383 6.77 -27.01 7.80
C ASN A 383 5.28 -26.79 8.12
N THR A 384 4.71 -25.61 7.87
CA THR A 384 3.24 -25.46 7.97
C THR A 384 2.61 -25.94 6.67
N LEU A 385 2.23 -27.22 6.64
CA LEU A 385 1.40 -27.80 5.57
C LEU A 385 0.14 -26.94 5.41
N ALA A 386 0.10 -26.10 4.39
CA ALA A 386 -1.15 -25.53 3.91
C ALA A 386 -1.95 -26.70 3.31
N PRO A 387 -3.17 -27.00 3.78
CA PRO A 387 -4.00 -27.95 3.07
C PRO A 387 -4.39 -27.30 1.75
N CYS A 388 -3.81 -27.79 0.65
CA CYS A 388 -4.42 -27.66 -0.67
C CYS A 388 -5.80 -28.30 -0.59
N THR A 389 -6.83 -27.50 -0.33
CA THR A 389 -8.20 -27.93 -0.53
C THR A 389 -8.45 -27.91 -2.04
N THR A 390 -8.29 -29.06 -2.66
CA THR A 390 -8.94 -29.35 -3.93
C THR A 390 -10.46 -29.24 -3.70
N PRO A 391 -11.23 -28.52 -4.53
CA PRO A 391 -12.67 -28.59 -4.47
C PRO A 391 -13.06 -30.01 -4.89
N THR A 392 -13.57 -30.79 -3.95
CA THR A 392 -14.20 -32.07 -4.26
C THR A 392 -15.44 -31.79 -5.10
N GLU A 393 -15.50 -32.40 -6.28
CA GLU A 393 -16.72 -32.47 -7.09
C GLU A 393 -17.83 -33.09 -6.24
N ALA A 394 -18.85 -32.31 -5.91
CA ALA A 394 -20.13 -32.84 -5.47
C ALA A 394 -20.94 -33.19 -6.73
N GLY A 395 -20.72 -34.39 -7.25
CA GLY A 395 -21.60 -35.05 -8.20
C GLY A 395 -22.65 -35.90 -7.45
N THR A 396 -23.87 -35.87 -8.01
CA THR A 396 -25.00 -36.81 -7.86
C THR A 396 -25.73 -36.89 -6.51
N THR A 397 -26.96 -36.36 -6.48
CA THR A 397 -28.16 -37.11 -6.94
C THR A 397 -29.13 -36.18 -7.63
#